data_AF-A0A9X3J0W1-F1
#
_entry.id   AF-A0A9X3J0W1-F1
#
_cell.length_a   1.000
_cell.length_b   1.000
_cell.length_c   1.000
_cell.angle_alpha   90.00
_cell.angle_beta   90.00
_cell.angle_gamma   90.00
#
_symmetry.space_group_name_H-M   'P 1'
#
loop_
_entity.id
_entity.type
_entity.pdbx_description
1 polymer ?
#
loop_
_entity_poly.entity_id
_entity_poly.type
_entity_poly.pdbx_seq_one_letter_code
_entity_poly.pdbx_strand_id
1 'polypeptide(L)'
;MSDSFGVVERAAAARGFDTNVVVTPDVARKFVADGYRFCVRYVSHSATEGESDISRDEALGILGAGLALMIVQHVRRSGWSPTAALGSSDGALAARHLADLGAPAQLTVWTDVEGVDPSAPPNNILTYGNAWYTAVAAAGFTPGLYVGRLPLTSAQLYRGFKFRNYWKSGITEVDVQRRGYQMLQLPPANDLVNGIHIDHDAIQPDQLGDLPTWWIGRSDPPVS
;
A
#
# COMPACT_ATOMS: atom_id res chain seq x y z
N MET A 1 16.88 -8.79 15.41
CA MET A 1 15.74 -7.88 15.15
C MET A 1 16.28 -6.48 15.33
N SER A 2 16.56 -5.74 14.24
CA SER A 2 16.95 -4.34 14.35
C SER A 2 15.74 -3.56 14.86
N ASP A 3 15.95 -2.67 15.82
CA ASP A 3 14.89 -1.78 16.28
C ASP A 3 14.31 -0.99 15.10
N SER A 4 13.00 -1.13 14.86
CA SER A 4 12.27 -0.27 13.93
C SER A 4 12.38 1.17 14.41
N PHE A 5 12.74 2.09 13.51
CA PHE A 5 12.85 3.53 13.79
C PHE A 5 11.49 4.24 13.89
N GLY A 6 10.40 3.47 13.80
CA GLY A 6 9.05 3.96 14.01
C GLY A 6 8.15 2.93 14.68
N VAL A 7 6.88 3.26 14.82
CA VAL A 7 5.83 2.38 15.35
C VAL A 7 4.68 2.27 14.36
N VAL A 8 3.87 1.21 14.50
CA VAL A 8 2.62 1.06 13.77
C VAL A 8 1.48 1.61 14.60
N GLU A 9 0.65 2.43 13.98
CA GLU A 9 -0.60 2.89 14.57
C GLU A 9 -1.76 2.59 13.63
N ARG A 10 -2.95 2.44 14.21
CA ARG A 10 -4.18 2.49 13.42
C ARG A 10 -4.33 3.91 12.88
N ALA A 11 -4.48 4.04 11.57
CA ALA A 11 -4.66 5.32 10.93
C ALA A 11 -5.93 6.02 11.42
N ALA A 12 -5.95 7.34 11.33
CA ALA A 12 -7.17 8.14 11.43
C ALA A 12 -7.69 8.47 10.03
N ALA A 13 -8.94 8.95 9.93
CA ALA A 13 -9.41 9.56 8.70
C ALA A 13 -8.50 10.73 8.34
N ALA A 14 -7.91 10.68 7.15
CA ALA A 14 -6.80 11.54 6.80
C ALA A 14 -6.67 11.68 5.29
N ARG A 15 -6.09 12.80 4.86
CA ARG A 15 -5.63 13.02 3.48
C ARG A 15 -4.18 12.56 3.35
N GLY A 16 -3.89 11.89 2.25
CA GLY A 16 -2.56 11.47 1.86
C GLY A 16 -2.42 11.44 0.35
N PHE A 17 -1.43 10.68 -0.11
CA PHE A 17 -1.15 10.48 -1.52
C PHE A 17 -0.34 9.22 -1.73
N ASP A 18 -0.35 8.70 -2.94
CA ASP A 18 0.63 7.75 -3.44
C ASP A 18 1.48 8.40 -4.53
N THR A 19 2.71 7.91 -4.69
CA THR A 19 3.60 8.35 -5.76
C THR A 19 4.65 7.30 -6.03
N ASN A 20 5.06 7.16 -7.29
CA ASN A 20 6.23 6.37 -7.70
C ASN A 20 7.52 7.22 -7.80
N VAL A 21 7.49 8.47 -7.34
CA VAL A 21 8.63 9.39 -7.29
C VAL A 21 9.20 9.44 -5.88
N VAL A 22 10.52 9.59 -5.76
CA VAL A 22 11.20 9.72 -4.47
C VAL A 22 10.68 10.94 -3.70
N VAL A 23 10.25 10.73 -2.46
CA VAL A 23 9.81 11.76 -1.53
C VAL A 23 10.97 12.14 -0.60
N THR A 24 11.64 13.23 -0.92
CA THR A 24 12.71 13.76 -0.05
C THR A 24 12.16 14.30 1.28
N PRO A 25 12.98 14.41 2.34
CA PRO A 25 12.53 15.00 3.62
C PRO A 25 11.96 16.42 3.48
N ASP A 26 12.50 17.23 2.59
CA ASP A 26 11.99 18.59 2.32
C ASP A 26 10.61 18.56 1.67
N VAL A 27 10.39 17.66 0.72
CA VAL A 27 9.09 17.47 0.07
C VAL A 27 8.07 16.93 1.07
N ALA A 28 8.45 15.95 1.90
CA ALA A 28 7.59 15.42 2.96
C ALA A 28 7.15 16.53 3.95
N ARG A 29 8.07 17.40 4.37
CA ARG A 29 7.76 18.56 5.23
C ARG A 29 6.75 19.51 4.59
N LYS A 30 6.87 19.78 3.29
CA LYS A 30 5.89 20.61 2.57
C LYS A 30 4.50 19.96 2.55
N PHE A 31 4.42 18.65 2.29
CA PHE A 31 3.14 17.92 2.35
C PHE A 31 2.51 17.96 3.75
N VAL A 32 3.30 17.79 4.81
CA VAL A 32 2.81 17.92 6.19
C VAL A 32 2.26 19.34 6.44
N ALA A 33 2.98 20.38 6.00
CA ALA A 33 2.56 21.77 6.11
C ALA A 33 1.26 22.06 5.32
N ASP A 34 1.06 21.39 4.18
CA ASP A 34 -0.15 21.48 3.35
C ASP A 34 -1.33 20.64 3.89
N GLY A 35 -1.17 19.98 5.03
CA GLY A 35 -2.25 19.24 5.68
C GLY A 35 -2.33 17.75 5.33
N TYR A 36 -1.40 17.21 4.57
CA TYR A 36 -1.30 15.76 4.35
C TYR A 36 -0.79 15.08 5.62
N ARG A 37 -1.16 13.82 5.80
CA ARG A 37 -0.80 13.03 7.01
C ARG A 37 -0.09 11.73 6.69
N PHE A 38 -0.23 11.22 5.48
CA PHE A 38 0.48 10.02 5.05
C PHE A 38 0.88 10.10 3.57
N CYS A 39 1.81 9.24 3.19
CA CYS A 39 2.03 8.85 1.82
C CYS A 39 2.09 7.32 1.69
N VAL A 40 1.84 6.81 0.49
CA VAL A 40 2.04 5.41 0.11
C VAL A 40 3.21 5.35 -0.87
N ARG A 41 4.19 4.48 -0.60
CA ARG A 41 5.36 4.29 -1.46
C ARG A 41 5.55 2.84 -1.84
N TYR A 42 6.30 2.63 -2.91
CA TYR A 42 6.35 1.35 -3.61
C TYR A 42 7.55 0.51 -3.20
N VAL A 43 7.34 -0.78 -2.98
CA VAL A 43 8.41 -1.79 -2.94
C VAL A 43 8.37 -2.65 -4.20
N SER A 44 9.50 -3.26 -4.51
CA SER A 44 9.66 -3.96 -5.77
C SER A 44 8.86 -5.27 -5.81
N HIS A 45 8.45 -5.64 -7.02
CA HIS A 45 8.06 -7.02 -7.36
C HIS A 45 9.24 -7.85 -7.89
N SER A 46 10.45 -7.29 -7.88
CA SER A 46 11.70 -7.93 -8.30
C SER A 46 12.63 -8.18 -7.10
N ALA A 47 13.68 -8.99 -7.29
CA ALA A 47 14.65 -9.24 -6.22
C ALA A 47 15.51 -8.02 -5.87
N THR A 48 15.65 -7.08 -6.81
CA THR A 48 16.41 -5.84 -6.67
C THR A 48 15.46 -4.66 -6.75
N GLU A 49 15.69 -3.67 -5.89
CA GLU A 49 15.02 -2.36 -5.94
C GLU A 49 15.36 -1.65 -7.26
N GLY A 50 14.37 -1.01 -7.86
CA GLY A 50 14.50 -0.07 -8.97
C GLY A 50 14.49 1.37 -8.49
N GLU A 51 14.67 2.32 -9.41
CA GLU A 51 14.79 3.76 -9.08
C GLU A 51 13.50 4.37 -8.49
N SER A 52 12.33 3.77 -8.74
CA SER A 52 11.04 4.21 -8.21
C SER A 52 10.65 3.54 -6.88
N ASP A 53 11.39 2.50 -6.48
CA ASP A 53 11.19 1.80 -5.22
C ASP A 53 11.69 2.66 -4.05
N ILE A 54 10.98 2.59 -2.93
CA ILE A 54 11.38 3.27 -1.70
C ILE A 54 12.66 2.65 -1.15
N SER A 55 13.60 3.50 -0.76
CA SER A 55 14.79 3.09 -0.02
C SER A 55 14.61 3.28 1.49
N ARG A 56 15.46 2.62 2.29
CA ARG A 56 15.48 2.82 3.75
C ARG A 56 15.72 4.28 4.14
N ASP A 57 16.61 4.97 3.44
CA ASP A 57 16.92 6.38 3.70
C ASP A 57 15.74 7.30 3.37
N GLU A 58 15.00 6.99 2.30
CA GLU A 58 13.75 7.69 1.97
C GLU A 58 12.71 7.48 3.07
N ALA A 59 12.51 6.24 3.55
CA ALA A 59 11.58 5.95 4.64
C ALA A 59 11.94 6.70 5.93
N LEU A 60 13.22 6.72 6.31
CA LEU A 60 13.73 7.52 7.44
C LEU A 60 13.42 9.02 7.26
N GLY A 61 13.65 9.53 6.06
CA GLY A 61 13.38 10.92 5.69
C GLY A 61 11.91 11.32 5.79
N ILE A 62 11.01 10.48 5.28
CA ILE A 62 9.56 10.66 5.32
C ILE A 62 9.07 10.67 6.77
N LEU A 63 9.44 9.64 7.55
CA LEU A 63 8.99 9.53 8.94
C LEU A 63 9.57 10.63 9.82
N GLY A 64 10.84 11.00 9.64
CA GLY A 64 11.49 12.09 10.35
C GLY A 64 10.92 13.47 10.01
N ALA A 65 10.29 13.62 8.84
CA ALA A 65 9.54 14.82 8.46
C ALA A 65 8.13 14.87 9.08
N GLY A 66 7.69 13.81 9.77
CA GLY A 66 6.37 13.73 10.40
C GLY A 66 5.24 13.28 9.45
N LEU A 67 5.57 12.76 8.27
CA LEU A 67 4.60 12.18 7.35
C LEU A 67 4.52 10.67 7.59
N ALA A 68 3.32 10.14 7.85
CA ALA A 68 3.16 8.69 8.01
C ALA A 68 3.40 7.96 6.68
N LEU A 69 3.78 6.69 6.74
CA LEU A 69 4.13 5.88 5.59
C LEU A 69 3.30 4.59 5.55
N MET A 70 2.72 4.29 4.41
CA MET A 70 2.22 2.95 4.06
C MET A 70 2.98 2.44 2.83
N ILE A 71 2.94 1.12 2.62
CA ILE A 71 3.70 0.47 1.56
C ILE A 71 2.76 -0.27 0.61
N VAL A 72 3.00 -0.13 -0.69
CA VAL A 72 2.36 -0.91 -1.74
C VAL A 72 3.43 -1.64 -2.56
N GLN A 73 3.15 -2.83 -3.07
CA GLN A 73 4.05 -3.47 -4.03
C GLN A 73 3.73 -3.00 -5.44
N HIS A 74 4.75 -2.66 -6.24
CA HIS A 74 4.57 -2.35 -7.65
C HIS A 74 3.82 -3.45 -8.41
N VAL A 75 2.91 -3.03 -9.28
CA VAL A 75 2.26 -3.92 -10.24
C VAL A 75 3.26 -4.48 -11.25
N ARG A 76 2.96 -5.67 -11.76
CA ARG A 76 3.68 -6.24 -12.90
C ARG A 76 3.32 -5.51 -14.19
N ARG A 77 4.21 -5.62 -15.19
CA ARG A 77 3.91 -5.15 -16.55
C ARG A 77 2.61 -5.77 -17.07
N SER A 78 1.77 -4.91 -17.67
CA SER A 78 0.46 -5.29 -18.23
C SER A 78 0.54 -6.49 -19.20
N GLY A 79 -0.49 -7.33 -19.17
CA GLY A 79 -0.56 -8.60 -19.90
C GLY A 79 -0.03 -9.80 -19.12
N TRP A 80 0.11 -9.71 -17.79
CA TRP A 80 0.63 -10.80 -16.97
C TRP A 80 -0.46 -11.78 -16.55
N SER A 81 -0.09 -13.06 -16.41
CA SER A 81 -1.01 -14.13 -16.00
C SER A 81 -0.85 -14.46 -14.51
N PRO A 82 -1.90 -14.28 -13.68
CA PRO A 82 -1.83 -14.58 -12.26
C PRO A 82 -1.83 -16.09 -11.99
N THR A 83 -1.00 -16.52 -11.04
CA THR A 83 -1.00 -17.88 -10.51
C THR A 83 -0.71 -17.85 -9.00
N ALA A 84 -1.06 -18.92 -8.30
CA ALA A 84 -0.73 -19.04 -6.88
C ALA A 84 0.79 -19.00 -6.62
N ALA A 85 1.60 -19.67 -7.48
CA ALA A 85 3.06 -19.67 -7.34
C ALA A 85 3.63 -18.26 -7.49
N LEU A 86 3.11 -17.49 -8.45
CA LEU A 86 3.50 -16.10 -8.65
C LEU A 86 3.11 -15.24 -7.45
N GLY A 87 1.89 -15.39 -6.92
CA GLY A 87 1.44 -14.65 -5.74
C GLY A 87 2.29 -14.93 -4.51
N SER A 88 2.65 -16.19 -4.27
CA SER A 88 3.59 -16.56 -3.20
C SER A 88 4.96 -15.92 -3.37
N SER A 89 5.50 -15.94 -4.60
CA SER A 89 6.81 -15.35 -4.91
C SER A 89 6.80 -13.84 -4.68
N ASP A 90 5.79 -13.15 -5.20
CA ASP A 90 5.69 -11.69 -5.12
C ASP A 90 5.43 -11.24 -3.68
N GLY A 91 4.60 -11.96 -2.93
CA GLY A 91 4.38 -11.68 -1.50
C GLY A 91 5.63 -11.92 -0.66
N ALA A 92 6.43 -12.95 -0.98
CA ALA A 92 7.70 -13.18 -0.31
C ALA A 92 8.74 -12.09 -0.61
N LEU A 93 8.73 -11.54 -1.84
CA LEU A 93 9.56 -10.40 -2.20
C LEU A 93 9.11 -9.12 -1.48
N ALA A 94 7.80 -8.84 -1.43
CA ALA A 94 7.27 -7.70 -0.66
C ALA A 94 7.71 -7.78 0.81
N ALA A 95 7.55 -8.94 1.44
CA ALA A 95 7.98 -9.18 2.81
C ALA A 95 9.49 -8.97 3.03
N ARG A 96 10.32 -9.38 2.06
CA ARG A 96 11.77 -9.16 2.12
C ARG A 96 12.12 -7.68 2.05
N HIS A 97 11.59 -6.95 1.07
CA HIS A 97 11.83 -5.51 0.92
C HIS A 97 11.38 -4.74 2.16
N LEU A 98 10.22 -5.09 2.72
CA LEU A 98 9.77 -4.51 4.00
C LEU A 98 10.75 -4.78 5.15
N ALA A 99 11.34 -5.97 5.22
CA ALA A 99 12.36 -6.28 6.22
C ALA A 99 13.64 -5.46 6.02
N ASP A 100 14.07 -5.27 4.76
CA ASP A 100 15.25 -4.47 4.41
C ASP A 100 15.04 -2.97 4.75
N LEU A 101 13.81 -2.46 4.54
CA LEU A 101 13.39 -1.14 5.03
C LEU A 101 13.38 -1.04 6.57
N GLY A 102 13.31 -2.16 7.29
CA GLY A 102 13.10 -2.19 8.73
C GLY A 102 11.67 -1.86 9.13
N ALA A 103 10.70 -2.14 8.26
CA ALA A 103 9.29 -1.88 8.52
C ALA A 103 8.79 -2.70 9.73
N PRO A 104 8.05 -2.08 10.66
CA PRO A 104 7.51 -2.77 11.82
C PRO A 104 6.37 -3.72 11.44
N ALA A 105 6.24 -4.81 12.20
CA ALA A 105 5.13 -5.76 12.07
C ALA A 105 3.77 -5.06 12.26
N GLN A 106 2.71 -5.68 11.72
CA GLN A 106 1.33 -5.19 11.69
C GLN A 106 1.07 -3.99 10.77
N LEU A 107 2.09 -3.44 10.10
CA LEU A 107 1.92 -2.42 9.06
C LEU A 107 1.00 -2.94 7.94
N THR A 108 0.09 -2.10 7.45
CA THR A 108 -0.72 -2.45 6.28
C THR A 108 0.12 -2.33 5.02
N VAL A 109 0.14 -3.42 4.25
CA VAL A 109 0.90 -3.53 3.00
C VAL A 109 -0.07 -3.87 1.89
N TRP A 110 -0.10 -3.04 0.86
CA TRP A 110 -1.02 -3.17 -0.26
C TRP A 110 -0.40 -4.00 -1.39
N THR A 111 -1.15 -4.93 -1.95
CA THR A 111 -0.84 -5.51 -3.26
C THR A 111 -1.62 -4.76 -4.34
N ASP A 112 -0.92 -4.33 -5.37
CA ASP A 112 -1.51 -3.75 -6.58
C ASP A 112 -1.73 -4.87 -7.60
N VAL A 113 -3.00 -5.10 -7.94
CA VAL A 113 -3.42 -6.12 -8.91
C VAL A 113 -4.08 -5.43 -10.09
N GLU A 114 -3.26 -4.84 -10.96
CA GLU A 114 -3.67 -4.24 -12.22
C GLU A 114 -2.93 -4.85 -13.41
N GLY A 115 -3.38 -4.55 -14.63
CA GLY A 115 -2.72 -5.01 -15.86
C GLY A 115 -2.74 -6.53 -16.06
N VAL A 116 -3.61 -7.26 -15.36
CA VAL A 116 -3.82 -8.70 -15.56
C VAL A 116 -4.26 -8.96 -17.01
N ASP A 117 -3.76 -10.03 -17.62
CA ASP A 117 -4.23 -10.50 -18.93
C ASP A 117 -5.77 -10.58 -18.94
N PRO A 118 -6.47 -9.90 -19.86
CA PRO A 118 -7.94 -9.89 -19.90
C PRO A 118 -8.58 -11.28 -20.04
N SER A 119 -7.83 -12.27 -20.54
CA SER A 119 -8.27 -13.66 -20.66
C SER A 119 -8.07 -14.48 -19.37
N ALA A 120 -7.37 -13.93 -18.37
CA ALA A 120 -7.12 -14.62 -17.12
C ALA A 120 -8.44 -14.95 -16.39
N PRO A 121 -8.67 -16.21 -16.02
CA PRO A 121 -9.86 -16.58 -15.27
C PRO A 121 -9.92 -15.84 -13.92
N PRO A 122 -11.10 -15.37 -13.47
CA PRO A 122 -11.27 -14.76 -12.15
C PRO A 122 -10.66 -15.57 -10.99
N ASN A 123 -10.73 -16.90 -11.05
CA ASN A 123 -10.14 -17.78 -10.04
C ASN A 123 -8.61 -17.69 -9.97
N ASN A 124 -7.93 -17.39 -11.08
CA ASN A 124 -6.48 -17.20 -11.08
C ASN A 124 -6.09 -15.92 -10.33
N ILE A 125 -6.88 -14.86 -10.47
CA ILE A 125 -6.70 -13.61 -9.73
C ILE A 125 -6.92 -13.85 -8.23
N LEU A 126 -7.99 -14.57 -7.87
CA LEU A 126 -8.27 -14.94 -6.47
C LEU A 126 -7.15 -15.77 -5.84
N THR A 127 -6.66 -16.78 -6.57
CA THR A 127 -5.59 -17.66 -6.08
C THR A 127 -4.24 -16.94 -5.97
N TYR A 128 -3.91 -16.06 -6.92
CA TYR A 128 -2.74 -15.18 -6.81
C TYR A 128 -2.82 -14.28 -5.57
N GLY A 129 -3.90 -13.50 -5.41
CA GLY A 129 -4.01 -12.56 -4.30
C GLY A 129 -4.04 -13.26 -2.94
N ASN A 130 -4.68 -14.43 -2.84
CA ASN A 130 -4.69 -15.22 -1.60
C ASN A 130 -3.33 -15.85 -1.25
N ALA A 131 -2.51 -16.18 -2.26
CA ALA A 131 -1.14 -16.65 -2.06
C ALA A 131 -0.23 -15.51 -1.59
N TRP A 132 -0.34 -14.34 -2.22
CA TRP A 132 0.35 -13.11 -1.80
C TRP A 132 -0.01 -12.74 -0.36
N TYR A 133 -1.33 -12.72 -0.06
CA TYR A 133 -1.84 -12.50 1.30
C TYR A 133 -1.13 -13.41 2.31
N THR A 134 -1.06 -14.71 2.01
CA THR A 134 -0.49 -15.69 2.93
C THR A 134 1.00 -15.45 3.16
N ALA A 135 1.77 -15.12 2.13
CA ALA A 135 3.19 -14.82 2.27
C ALA A 135 3.44 -13.56 3.13
N VAL A 136 2.71 -12.48 2.87
CA VAL A 136 2.85 -11.21 3.61
C VAL A 136 2.35 -11.32 5.06
N ALA A 137 1.24 -12.00 5.29
CA ALA A 137 0.73 -12.26 6.64
C ALA A 137 1.71 -13.13 7.45
N ALA A 138 2.34 -14.13 6.83
CA ALA A 138 3.33 -14.98 7.49
C ALA A 138 4.59 -14.20 7.93
N ALA A 139 4.91 -13.10 7.27
CA ALA A 139 5.98 -12.18 7.67
C ALA A 139 5.57 -11.20 8.78
N GLY A 140 4.32 -11.26 9.25
CA GLY A 140 3.82 -10.44 10.36
C GLY A 140 3.20 -9.10 9.94
N PHE A 141 3.03 -8.85 8.65
CA PHE A 141 2.36 -7.65 8.14
C PHE A 141 0.84 -7.86 7.98
N THR A 142 0.11 -6.77 7.81
CA THR A 142 -1.34 -6.77 7.59
C THR A 142 -1.62 -6.62 6.08
N PRO A 143 -2.04 -7.68 5.37
CA PRO A 143 -2.23 -7.58 3.92
C PRO A 143 -3.46 -6.73 3.55
N GLY A 144 -3.31 -5.86 2.55
CA GLY A 144 -4.36 -5.10 1.90
C GLY A 144 -4.33 -5.26 0.39
N LEU A 145 -5.45 -4.96 -0.26
CA LEU A 145 -5.61 -5.03 -1.72
C LEU A 145 -5.95 -3.65 -2.27
N TYR A 146 -5.13 -3.15 -3.19
CA TYR A 146 -5.54 -2.07 -4.09
C TYR A 146 -6.39 -2.66 -5.21
N VAL A 147 -7.61 -2.15 -5.35
CA VAL A 147 -8.63 -2.63 -6.27
C VAL A 147 -8.72 -1.65 -7.43
N GLY A 148 -7.97 -1.95 -8.49
CA GLY A 148 -8.11 -1.35 -9.81
C GLY A 148 -9.20 -2.02 -10.65
N ARG A 149 -9.02 -2.03 -11.97
CA ARG A 149 -9.96 -2.68 -12.90
C ARG A 149 -9.76 -4.20 -12.94
N LEU A 150 -10.43 -4.90 -12.05
CA LEU A 150 -10.46 -6.36 -11.98
C LEU A 150 -11.77 -6.94 -12.54
N PRO A 151 -11.76 -8.06 -13.29
CA PRO A 151 -12.95 -8.78 -13.71
C PRO A 151 -13.56 -9.60 -12.57
N LEU A 152 -13.69 -9.00 -11.38
CA LEU A 152 -14.23 -9.59 -10.18
C LEU A 152 -15.53 -8.89 -9.77
N THR A 153 -16.50 -9.69 -9.35
CA THR A 153 -17.74 -9.18 -8.76
C THR A 153 -17.51 -8.71 -7.32
N SER A 154 -18.43 -7.86 -6.83
CA SER A 154 -18.47 -7.41 -5.44
C SER A 154 -18.41 -8.57 -4.42
N ALA A 155 -19.09 -9.68 -4.71
CA ALA A 155 -19.09 -10.85 -3.86
C ALA A 155 -17.76 -11.63 -3.92
N GLN A 156 -17.10 -11.68 -5.08
CA GLN A 156 -15.78 -12.31 -5.21
C GLN A 156 -14.71 -11.50 -4.47
N LEU A 157 -14.76 -10.17 -4.51
CA LEU A 157 -13.88 -9.33 -3.71
C LEU A 157 -14.03 -9.65 -2.21
N TYR A 158 -15.26 -9.77 -1.71
CA TYR A 158 -15.49 -10.01 -0.28
C TYR A 158 -15.25 -11.45 0.19
N ARG A 159 -15.73 -12.44 -0.57
CA ARG A 159 -15.74 -13.86 -0.16
C ARG A 159 -14.63 -14.68 -0.78
N GLY A 160 -14.13 -14.27 -1.94
CA GLY A 160 -13.08 -14.95 -2.67
C GLY A 160 -11.68 -14.63 -2.14
N PHE A 161 -11.51 -13.48 -1.50
CA PHE A 161 -10.24 -13.06 -0.92
C PHE A 161 -10.17 -13.20 0.61
N LYS A 162 -8.95 -13.41 1.09
CA LYS A 162 -8.59 -13.34 2.51
C LYS A 162 -8.44 -11.89 3.02
N PHE A 163 -8.25 -10.92 2.12
CA PHE A 163 -8.07 -9.51 2.47
C PHE A 163 -9.22 -8.95 3.32
N ARG A 164 -8.84 -8.05 4.23
CA ARG A 164 -9.74 -7.26 5.07
C ARG A 164 -9.50 -5.76 4.94
N ASN A 165 -8.44 -5.37 4.24
CA ASN A 165 -8.08 -3.99 3.98
C ASN A 165 -8.17 -3.75 2.48
N TYR A 166 -8.93 -2.75 2.06
CA TYR A 166 -9.17 -2.47 0.65
C TYR A 166 -8.95 -0.98 0.34
N TRP A 167 -8.18 -0.73 -0.70
CA TRP A 167 -7.94 0.59 -1.28
C TRP A 167 -8.58 0.64 -2.67
N LYS A 168 -9.43 1.64 -2.92
CA LYS A 168 -10.17 1.80 -4.18
C LYS A 168 -9.38 2.67 -5.14
N SER A 169 -9.15 2.21 -6.38
CA SER A 169 -8.66 3.09 -7.45
C SER A 169 -9.68 4.20 -7.78
N GLY A 170 -9.21 5.28 -8.39
CA GLY A 170 -10.08 6.37 -8.84
C GLY A 170 -11.07 6.00 -9.96
N ILE A 171 -10.95 4.80 -10.55
CA ILE A 171 -11.76 4.33 -11.68
C ILE A 171 -12.58 3.06 -11.38
N THR A 172 -12.53 2.55 -10.15
CA THR A 172 -13.23 1.33 -9.77
C THR A 172 -14.69 1.59 -9.46
N GLU A 173 -15.60 0.88 -10.13
CA GLU A 173 -17.05 1.04 -9.93
C GLU A 173 -17.66 -0.02 -9.00
N VAL A 174 -16.96 -1.13 -8.76
CA VAL A 174 -17.47 -2.26 -7.98
C VAL A 174 -17.08 -2.09 -6.52
N ASP A 175 -18.03 -2.14 -5.59
CA ASP A 175 -17.73 -2.16 -4.16
C ASP A 175 -17.36 -3.55 -3.63
N VAL A 176 -16.60 -3.62 -2.53
CA VAL A 176 -16.39 -4.87 -1.78
C VAL A 176 -17.63 -5.16 -0.93
N GLN A 177 -18.38 -6.21 -1.26
CA GLN A 177 -19.64 -6.53 -0.59
C GLN A 177 -19.50 -6.48 0.94
N ARG A 178 -20.40 -5.77 1.65
CA ARG A 178 -20.44 -5.60 3.12
C ARG A 178 -19.29 -4.83 3.78
N ARG A 179 -18.14 -4.71 3.14
CA ARG A 179 -16.95 -4.11 3.75
C ARG A 179 -16.63 -2.75 3.17
N GLY A 180 -16.76 -2.56 1.86
CA GLY A 180 -16.31 -1.33 1.20
C GLY A 180 -14.80 -1.14 1.30
N TYR A 181 -14.38 0.11 1.45
CA TYR A 181 -12.98 0.54 1.32
C TYR A 181 -12.54 1.38 2.51
N GLN A 182 -11.26 1.21 2.84
CA GLN A 182 -10.55 1.94 3.88
C GLN A 182 -9.73 3.12 3.33
N MET A 183 -9.39 3.06 2.05
CA MET A 183 -8.66 4.11 1.36
C MET A 183 -9.26 4.31 -0.03
N LEU A 184 -9.34 5.55 -0.48
CA LEU A 184 -9.85 5.94 -1.79
C LEU A 184 -8.79 6.77 -2.50
N GLN A 185 -8.41 6.36 -3.70
CA GLN A 185 -7.68 7.22 -4.62
C GLN A 185 -8.68 8.18 -5.28
N LEU A 186 -8.37 9.47 -5.27
CA LEU A 186 -9.27 10.56 -5.65
C LEU A 186 -8.74 11.30 -6.89
N PRO A 187 -9.60 11.81 -7.78
CA PRO A 187 -9.17 12.70 -8.85
C PRO A 187 -8.74 14.08 -8.29
N PRO A 188 -7.85 14.81 -8.99
CA PRO A 188 -7.16 14.42 -10.22
C PRO A 188 -6.04 13.40 -9.97
N ALA A 189 -5.81 12.52 -10.95
CA ALA A 189 -4.65 11.63 -10.94
C ALA A 189 -3.40 12.35 -11.49
N ASN A 190 -2.22 11.94 -11.05
CA ASN A 190 -0.90 12.40 -11.48
C ASN A 190 -0.74 13.93 -11.36
N ASP A 191 -1.25 14.51 -10.28
CA ASP A 191 -1.23 15.94 -10.00
C ASP A 191 0.17 16.41 -9.57
N LEU A 192 0.59 17.59 -10.01
CA LEU A 192 1.92 18.14 -9.67
C LEU A 192 1.82 18.99 -8.40
N VAL A 193 2.20 18.41 -7.26
CA VAL A 193 2.16 19.06 -5.94
C VAL A 193 3.54 19.04 -5.30
N ASN A 194 3.96 20.18 -4.75
CA ASN A 194 5.29 20.33 -4.11
C ASN A 194 6.49 19.92 -4.99
N GLY A 195 6.31 19.90 -6.32
CA GLY A 195 7.34 19.58 -7.29
C GLY A 195 7.44 18.10 -7.67
N ILE A 196 6.51 17.25 -7.21
CA ILE A 196 6.42 15.84 -7.62
C ILE A 196 5.00 15.49 -8.09
N HIS A 197 4.90 14.47 -8.94
CA HIS A 197 3.61 13.94 -9.35
C HIS A 197 3.06 12.99 -8.29
N ILE A 198 1.79 13.16 -7.94
CA ILE A 198 1.08 12.35 -6.94
C ILE A 198 -0.30 11.94 -7.43
N ASP A 199 -0.82 10.84 -6.88
CA ASP A 199 -2.23 10.52 -6.87
C ASP A 199 -2.79 10.83 -5.47
N HIS A 200 -3.93 11.52 -5.38
CA HIS A 200 -4.48 11.92 -4.09
C HIS A 200 -5.18 10.75 -3.41
N ASP A 201 -4.96 10.56 -2.11
CA ASP A 201 -5.65 9.53 -1.33
C ASP A 201 -6.38 10.07 -0.10
N ALA A 202 -7.45 9.39 0.28
CA ALA A 202 -8.15 9.61 1.53
C ALA A 202 -8.40 8.31 2.28
N ILE A 203 -8.00 8.27 3.55
CA ILE A 203 -8.36 7.20 4.47
C ILE A 203 -9.73 7.51 5.07
N GLN A 204 -10.57 6.48 5.15
CA GLN A 204 -11.86 6.50 5.82
C GLN A 204 -12.09 5.15 6.51
N PRO A 205 -12.95 5.07 7.55
CA PRO A 205 -13.40 3.77 8.02
C PRO A 205 -14.16 3.05 6.91
N ASP A 206 -13.96 1.74 6.81
CA ASP A 206 -14.78 0.90 5.94
C ASP A 206 -16.20 0.72 6.53
N GLN A 207 -17.09 0.01 5.82
CA GLN A 207 -18.47 -0.21 6.25
C GLN A 207 -18.59 -1.05 7.54
N LEU A 208 -17.51 -1.68 7.98
CA LEU A 208 -17.44 -2.43 9.23
C LEU A 208 -16.69 -1.65 10.33
N GLY A 209 -16.24 -0.43 10.04
CA GLY A 209 -15.55 0.45 10.97
C GLY A 209 -14.04 0.20 11.08
N ASP A 210 -13.47 -0.65 10.22
CA ASP A 210 -12.03 -0.93 10.22
C ASP A 210 -11.26 0.19 9.48
N LEU A 211 -10.01 0.40 9.89
CA LEU A 211 -9.07 1.37 9.31
C LEU A 211 -7.74 0.65 9.04
N PRO A 212 -6.93 1.12 8.06
CA PRO A 212 -5.63 0.55 7.84
C PRO A 212 -4.69 0.97 8.97
N THR A 213 -3.51 0.36 9.00
CA THR A 213 -2.42 0.74 9.89
C THR A 213 -1.30 1.38 9.09
N TRP A 214 -0.70 2.43 9.63
CA TRP A 214 0.41 3.15 9.02
C TRP A 214 1.67 3.12 9.89
N TRP A 215 2.81 3.42 9.30
CA TRP A 215 4.08 3.58 9.98
C TRP A 215 4.30 5.05 10.29
N ILE A 216 4.54 5.36 11.57
CA ILE A 216 4.91 6.71 12.00
C ILE A 216 6.31 6.70 12.61
N GLY A 217 7.04 7.82 12.48
CA GLY A 217 8.30 8.01 13.17
C GLY A 217 8.11 8.00 14.68
N ARG A 218 9.11 7.52 15.44
CA ARG A 218 9.12 7.76 16.89
C ARG A 218 9.34 9.25 17.12
N SER A 219 8.40 9.92 17.78
CA SER A 219 8.71 11.21 18.39
C SER A 219 9.77 10.98 19.46
N ASP A 220 10.82 11.80 19.47
CA ASP A 220 11.69 11.87 20.64
C ASP A 220 10.80 12.16 21.86
N PRO A 221 11.03 11.50 23.02
CA PRO A 221 10.34 11.89 24.23
C PRO A 221 10.59 13.39 24.44
N PRO A 222 9.59 14.16 24.90
CA PRO A 222 9.79 15.57 25.18
C PRO A 222 11.00 15.70 26.12
N VAL A 223 12.00 16.46 25.70
CA VAL A 223 13.13 16.82 26.56
C VAL A 223 12.53 17.57 27.73
N SER A 224 12.56 16.93 28.91
CA SER A 224 12.12 17.50 30.18
C SER A 224 12.94 18.71 30.58
#